data_AF-A0A7Y1UZ15-F1
#
_entry.id   AF-A0A7Y1UZ15-F1
#
_cell.length_a   1.000
_cell.length_b   1.000
_cell.length_c   1.000
_cell.angle_alpha   90.00
_cell.angle_beta   90.00
_cell.angle_gamma   90.00
#
_symmetry.space_group_name_H-M   'P 1'
#
loop_
_entity.id
_entity.type
_entity.pdbx_description
1 polymer ?
#
loop_
_entity_poly.entity_id
_entity_poly.type
_entity_poly.pdbx_seq_one_letter_code
_entity_poly.pdbx_strand_id
1 'polypeptide(L)'
;MTLNAALRWSLGHADRSIRPGVDALIRDSTRLGLAGALRAAEGPAAVLLNALARPVSTGAAIGPVLAGLRDRLESEYVAGIEERLERLPVKLVLPLALLMLPGLLLMIVAPALINSLSRLG
;
A
#
# COMPACT_ATOMS: atom_id res chain seq x y z
N MET A 1 -3.41 37.60 -3.48
CA MET A 1 -3.92 36.32 -4.03
C MET A 1 -4.57 35.57 -2.87
N THR A 2 -5.88 35.34 -2.88
CA THR A 2 -6.58 34.72 -1.73
C THR A 2 -6.25 33.23 -1.65
N LEU A 3 -6.09 32.68 -0.45
CA LEU A 3 -5.78 31.26 -0.19
C LEU A 3 -6.74 30.31 -0.94
N ASN A 4 -7.99 30.74 -1.12
CA ASN A 4 -9.02 30.04 -1.87
C ASN A 4 -8.67 29.88 -3.37
N ALA A 5 -8.07 30.89 -4.00
CA ALA A 5 -7.62 30.80 -5.40
C ALA A 5 -6.41 29.85 -5.56
N ALA A 6 -5.50 29.85 -4.60
CA ALA A 6 -4.34 28.94 -4.58
C ALA A 6 -4.76 27.48 -4.37
N LEU A 7 -5.72 27.23 -3.48
CA LEU A 7 -6.33 25.92 -3.28
C LEU A 7 -7.02 25.45 -4.57
N ARG A 8 -7.86 26.27 -5.20
CA ARG A 8 -8.54 25.90 -6.45
C ARG A 8 -7.58 25.56 -7.61
N TRP A 9 -6.44 26.24 -7.71
CA TRP A 9 -5.44 25.97 -8.75
C TRP A 9 -4.70 24.65 -8.51
N SER A 10 -4.28 24.38 -7.27
CA SER A 10 -3.68 23.10 -6.87
C SER A 10 -4.65 21.92 -7.06
N LEU A 11 -5.94 22.13 -6.78
CA LEU A 11 -7.00 21.13 -6.93
C LEU A 11 -7.41 20.88 -8.39
N GLY A 12 -7.06 21.76 -9.31
CA GLY A 12 -7.25 21.54 -10.74
C GLY A 12 -6.55 20.27 -11.26
N HIS A 13 -5.47 19.87 -10.57
CA HIS A 13 -4.67 18.67 -10.85
C HIS A 13 -4.92 17.52 -9.85
N ALA A 14 -5.78 17.71 -8.86
CA ALA A 14 -6.12 16.66 -7.90
C ALA A 14 -7.01 15.62 -8.58
N ASP A 15 -6.73 14.34 -8.29
CA ASP A 15 -7.48 13.21 -8.81
C ASP A 15 -8.99 13.36 -8.59
N ARG A 16 -9.81 12.85 -9.52
CA ARG A 16 -11.27 12.99 -9.48
C ARG A 16 -11.88 12.45 -8.18
N SER A 17 -11.21 11.49 -7.54
CA SER A 17 -11.62 10.90 -6.26
C SER A 17 -11.50 11.86 -5.06
N ILE A 18 -10.66 12.89 -5.14
CA ILE A 18 -10.35 13.80 -4.02
C ILE A 18 -11.32 14.99 -3.98
N ARG A 19 -11.88 15.37 -5.13
CA ARG A 19 -12.80 16.52 -5.27
C ARG A 19 -13.97 16.52 -4.28
N PRO A 20 -14.71 15.41 -4.09
CA PRO A 20 -15.85 15.40 -3.16
C PRO A 20 -15.43 15.69 -1.71
N GLY A 21 -14.27 15.19 -1.29
CA GLY A 21 -13.73 15.42 0.05
C GLY A 21 -13.35 16.88 0.29
N VAL A 22 -12.85 17.56 -0.74
CA VAL A 22 -12.49 18.98 -0.66
C VAL A 22 -13.71 19.89 -0.71
N ASP A 23 -14.73 19.54 -1.51
CA ASP A 23 -16.00 20.28 -1.53
C ASP A 23 -16.75 20.13 -0.19
N ALA A 24 -16.65 18.97 0.47
CA ALA A 24 -17.13 18.78 1.84
C ALA A 24 -16.33 19.67 2.81
N LEU A 25 -15.00 19.65 2.73
CA LEU A 25 -14.12 20.48 3.57
C LEU A 25 -14.46 21.97 3.47
N ILE A 26 -14.65 22.50 2.26
CA ILE A 26 -14.98 23.93 2.06
C ILE A 26 -16.33 24.25 2.71
N ARG A 27 -17.35 23.40 2.53
CA ARG A 27 -18.66 23.57 3.16
C ARG A 27 -18.56 23.56 4.68
N ASP A 28 -17.83 22.61 5.24
CA ASP A 28 -17.69 22.45 6.68
C ASP A 28 -16.79 23.51 7.32
N SER A 29 -15.82 24.05 6.56
CA SER A 29 -14.96 25.14 7.04
C SER A 29 -15.73 26.40 7.41
N THR A 30 -16.87 26.64 6.75
CA THR A 30 -17.74 27.78 7.03
C THR A 30 -18.51 27.59 8.33
N ARG A 31 -18.75 26.34 8.75
CA ARG A 31 -19.51 26.00 9.97
C ARG A 31 -18.61 25.77 11.18
N LEU A 32 -17.48 25.09 10.99
CA LEU A 32 -16.61 24.59 12.06
C LEU A 32 -15.27 25.33 12.16
N GLY A 33 -15.01 26.24 11.23
CA GLY A 33 -13.67 26.78 10.99
C GLY A 33 -12.76 25.78 10.25
N LEU A 34 -11.71 26.28 9.62
CA LEU A 34 -10.83 25.47 8.77
C LEU A 34 -10.17 24.31 9.54
N ALA A 35 -9.66 24.55 10.74
CA ALA A 35 -9.02 23.51 11.53
C ALA A 35 -10.01 22.43 11.99
N GLY A 36 -11.25 22.81 12.31
CA GLY A 36 -12.31 21.86 12.66
C GLY A 36 -12.72 21.00 11.47
N ALA A 37 -12.92 21.64 10.30
CA ALA A 37 -13.25 20.94 9.07
C ALA A 37 -12.14 19.97 8.61
N LEU A 38 -10.86 20.36 8.76
CA LEU A 38 -9.73 19.48 8.45
C LEU A 38 -9.70 18.24 9.34
N ARG A 39 -10.13 18.34 10.62
CA ARG A 39 -10.24 17.20 11.55
C ARG A 39 -11.44 16.30 11.28
N ALA A 40 -12.49 16.86 10.69
CA ALA A 40 -13.73 16.17 10.34
C ALA A 40 -13.69 15.61 8.90
N ALA A 41 -12.57 15.75 8.20
CA ALA A 41 -12.47 15.34 6.81
C ALA A 41 -12.52 13.81 6.68
N GLU A 42 -13.43 13.34 5.84
CA GLU A 42 -13.63 11.93 5.55
C GLU A 42 -13.26 11.58 4.09
N GLY A 43 -13.11 10.28 3.81
CA GLY A 43 -12.83 9.76 2.48
C GLY A 43 -11.34 9.64 2.14
N PRO A 44 -10.99 9.51 0.84
CA PRO A 44 -9.63 9.19 0.38
C PRO A 44 -8.57 10.20 0.82
N ALA A 45 -8.96 11.46 0.99
CA ALA A 45 -8.06 12.54 1.41
C ALA A 45 -8.02 12.76 2.93
N ALA A 46 -8.80 11.99 3.72
CA ALA A 46 -8.93 12.20 5.16
C ALA A 46 -7.59 12.19 5.88
N VAL A 47 -6.70 11.24 5.57
CA VAL A 47 -5.38 11.11 6.21
C VAL A 47 -4.54 12.38 6.00
N LEU A 48 -4.52 12.89 4.77
CA LEU A 48 -3.81 14.12 4.42
C LEU A 48 -4.43 15.35 5.09
N LEU A 49 -5.76 15.50 5.00
CA LEU A 49 -6.48 16.67 5.54
C LEU A 49 -6.39 16.72 7.07
N ASN A 50 -6.52 15.57 7.75
CA ASN A 50 -6.35 15.46 9.20
C ASN A 50 -4.93 15.82 9.64
N ALA A 51 -3.90 15.40 8.89
CA ALA A 51 -2.51 15.74 9.18
C ALA A 51 -2.27 17.26 9.11
N LEU A 52 -3.00 17.98 8.25
CA LEU A 52 -2.91 19.43 8.11
C LEU A 52 -3.66 20.22 9.19
N ALA A 53 -4.63 19.60 9.89
CA ALA A 53 -5.45 20.30 10.85
C ALA A 53 -4.65 20.94 11.99
N ARG A 54 -3.63 20.22 12.49
CA ARG A 54 -2.80 20.69 13.61
C ARG A 54 -1.90 21.85 13.20
N PRO A 55 -1.09 21.77 12.12
CA PRO A 55 -0.31 22.90 11.61
C PRO A 55 -1.16 24.13 11.32
N VAL A 56 -2.34 23.94 10.73
CA VAL A 56 -3.28 25.03 10.44
C VAL A 56 -3.79 25.70 11.71
N SER A 57 -4.08 24.93 12.77
CA SER A 57 -4.52 25.49 14.06
C SER A 57 -3.42 26.20 14.84
N THR A 58 -2.16 25.78 14.69
CA THR A 58 -1.02 26.30 15.47
C THR A 58 -0.15 27.28 14.68
N GLY A 59 -0.44 27.51 13.40
CA GLY A 59 0.40 28.27 12.48
C GLY A 59 1.76 27.62 12.19
N ALA A 60 1.91 26.31 12.45
CA ALA A 60 3.18 25.62 12.22
C ALA A 60 3.42 25.38 10.72
N ALA A 61 4.69 25.25 10.33
CA ALA A 61 5.06 25.00 8.94
C ALA A 61 4.44 23.68 8.43
N ILE A 62 3.72 23.78 7.32
CA ILE A 62 3.04 22.64 6.68
C ILE A 62 4.03 21.73 5.94
N GLY A 63 5.10 22.30 5.38
CA GLY A 63 6.11 21.56 4.60
C GLY A 63 6.69 20.34 5.31
N PRO A 64 7.21 20.48 6.55
CA PRO A 64 7.73 19.35 7.32
C PRO A 64 6.69 18.25 7.62
N VAL A 65 5.43 18.63 7.83
CA VAL A 65 4.35 17.67 8.08
C VAL A 65 4.04 16.86 6.82
N LEU A 66 3.99 17.52 5.66
CA LEU A 66 3.79 16.85 4.38
C LEU A 66 4.97 15.95 4.02
N ALA A 67 6.21 16.38 4.28
CA ALA A 67 7.40 15.56 4.08
C ALA A 67 7.34 14.30 4.95
N GLY A 68 7.05 14.43 6.25
CA GLY A 68 6.91 13.27 7.13
C GLY A 68 5.77 12.34 6.74
N LEU A 69 4.65 12.87 6.24
CA LEU A 69 3.55 12.05 5.74
C LEU A 69 3.95 11.28 4.47
N ARG A 70 4.66 11.92 3.54
CA ARG A 70 5.19 11.26 2.34
C ARG A 70 6.13 10.13 2.73
N ASP A 71 7.11 10.40 3.59
CA ASP A 71 8.12 9.44 3.99
C ASP A 71 7.48 8.22 4.69
N ARG A 72 6.40 8.45 5.46
CA ARG A 72 5.60 7.37 6.07
C ARG A 72 4.84 6.53 5.04
N LEU A 73 4.21 7.16 4.06
CA LEU A 73 3.49 6.42 3.00
C LEU A 73 4.45 5.60 2.14
N GLU A 74 5.63 6.13 1.87
CA GLU A 74 6.69 5.42 1.15
C GLU A 74 7.19 4.22 1.96
N SER A 75 7.42 4.39 3.27
CA SER A 75 7.86 3.27 4.12
C SER A 75 6.80 2.18 4.27
N GLU A 76 5.52 2.54 4.42
CA GLU A 76 4.41 1.58 4.46
C GLU A 76 4.28 0.80 3.15
N TYR A 77 4.49 1.47 2.01
CA TYR A 77 4.48 0.82 0.69
C TYR A 77 5.63 -0.18 0.53
N VAL A 78 6.84 0.21 0.91
CA VAL A 78 8.02 -0.66 0.86
C VAL A 78 7.85 -1.87 1.78
N ALA A 79 7.40 -1.67 3.02
CA ALA A 79 7.15 -2.76 3.96
C ALA A 79 6.10 -3.76 3.43
N GLY A 80 5.04 -3.26 2.77
CA GLY A 80 4.03 -4.11 2.15
C GLY A 80 4.56 -4.94 0.96
N ILE A 81 5.59 -4.46 0.25
CA ILE A 81 6.28 -5.23 -0.79
C ILE A 81 7.18 -6.29 -0.15
N GLU A 82 7.95 -5.93 0.88
CA GLU A 82 8.85 -6.86 1.58
C GLU A 82 8.08 -8.04 2.17
N GLU A 83 6.94 -7.80 2.84
CA GLU A 83 6.11 -8.87 3.40
C GLU A 83 5.58 -9.84 2.32
N ARG A 84 5.32 -9.33 1.11
CA ARG A 84 4.91 -10.16 -0.03
C ARG A 84 6.08 -10.96 -0.60
N LEU A 85 7.28 -10.37 -0.66
CA LEU A 85 8.48 -11.01 -1.15
C LEU A 85 8.93 -12.16 -0.24
N GLU A 86 8.83 -12.01 1.08
CA GLU A 86 9.21 -13.06 2.05
C GLU A 86 8.37 -14.33 1.92
N ARG A 87 7.11 -14.23 1.48
CA ARG A 87 6.20 -15.37 1.33
C ARG A 87 6.35 -16.13 0.02
N LEU A 88 7.00 -15.55 -0.99
CA LEU A 88 7.23 -16.19 -2.29
C LEU A 88 8.21 -17.38 -2.26
N PRO A 89 9.40 -17.28 -1.64
CA PRO A 89 10.37 -18.38 -1.66
C PRO A 89 9.84 -19.63 -0.95
N VAL A 90 9.09 -19.48 0.16
CA VAL A 90 8.50 -20.62 0.89
C VAL A 90 7.52 -21.40 0.01
N LYS A 91 6.72 -20.70 -0.82
CA LYS A 91 5.79 -21.33 -1.76
C LYS A 91 6.47 -22.07 -2.90
N LEU A 92 7.71 -21.71 -3.25
CA LEU A 92 8.45 -22.32 -4.36
C LEU A 92 9.39 -23.44 -3.90
N VAL A 93 10.07 -23.27 -2.77
CA VAL A 93 11.04 -24.25 -2.25
C VAL A 93 10.34 -25.53 -1.79
N LEU A 94 9.16 -25.42 -1.16
CA LEU A 94 8.41 -26.57 -0.65
C LEU A 94 8.02 -27.57 -1.75
N PRO A 95 7.35 -27.18 -2.85
CA PRO A 95 7.00 -28.12 -3.92
C PRO A 95 8.25 -28.64 -4.64
N LEU A 96 9.30 -27.85 -4.82
CA LEU A 96 10.55 -28.33 -5.41
C LEU A 96 11.21 -29.41 -4.55
N ALA A 97 11.32 -29.20 -3.24
CA ALA A 97 11.84 -30.20 -2.32
C ALA A 97 10.96 -31.46 -2.24
N LEU A 98 9.63 -31.27 -2.25
CA LEU A 98 8.68 -32.38 -2.25
C LEU A 98 8.70 -33.17 -3.56
N LEU A 99 9.01 -32.54 -4.70
CA LEU A 99 9.10 -33.18 -6.01
C LEU A 99 10.47 -33.82 -6.27
N MET A 100 11.52 -33.39 -5.54
CA MET A 100 12.82 -34.07 -5.55
C MET A 100 12.73 -35.48 -4.97
N LEU A 101 11.94 -35.67 -3.89
CA LEU A 101 11.78 -36.97 -3.22
C LEU A 101 11.24 -38.09 -4.15
N PRO A 102 10.13 -37.92 -4.89
CA PRO A 102 9.63 -38.94 -5.82
C PRO A 102 10.57 -39.14 -7.00
N GLY A 103 11.25 -38.10 -7.48
CA GLY A 103 12.27 -38.23 -8.53
C GLY A 103 13.43 -39.11 -8.10
N LEU A 104 13.89 -38.96 -6.87
CA LEU A 104 14.98 -39.74 -6.29
C LEU A 104 14.56 -41.19 -6.04
N LEU A 105 13.33 -41.40 -5.55
CA LEU A 105 12.74 -42.73 -5.40
C LEU A 105 12.64 -43.46 -6.74
N LEU A 106 12.17 -42.77 -7.79
CA LEU A 106 12.15 -43.29 -9.16
C LEU A 106 13.54 -43.67 -9.66
N MET A 107 14.56 -42.83 -9.41
CA MET A 107 15.94 -43.10 -9.82
C MET A 107 16.50 -44.38 -9.18
N ILE A 108 16.16 -44.64 -7.91
CA ILE A 108 16.58 -45.84 -7.18
C ILE A 108 15.78 -47.09 -7.59
N VAL A 109 14.46 -46.95 -7.76
CA VAL A 109 13.55 -48.09 -7.95
C VAL A 109 13.37 -48.48 -9.43
N ALA A 110 13.55 -47.55 -10.36
CA ALA A 110 13.37 -47.80 -11.80
C ALA A 110 14.20 -48.98 -12.34
N PRO A 111 15.49 -49.16 -12.01
CA PRO A 111 16.28 -50.28 -12.51
C PRO A 111 15.74 -51.64 -12.04
N ALA A 112 15.29 -51.70 -10.77
CA ALA A 112 14.74 -52.92 -10.19
C ALA A 112 13.41 -53.33 -10.88
N LEU A 113 12.58 -52.34 -11.22
CA LEU A 113 11.34 -52.56 -11.96
C LEU A 113 11.60 -53.02 -13.40
N ILE A 114 12.53 -52.36 -14.11
CA ILE A 114 12.92 -52.74 -15.49
C ILE A 114 13.45 -54.17 -15.52
N ASN A 115 14.35 -54.52 -14.60
CA ASN A 115 14.93 -55.87 -14.52
C ASN A 115 13.89 -56.95 -14.19
N SER A 116 12.86 -56.61 -13.42
CA SER A 116 11.78 -57.55 -13.08
C SER A 116 10.84 -57.76 -14.28
N LEU A 117 10.52 -56.70 -15.03
CA LEU A 117 9.71 -56.79 -16.25
C LEU A 117 10.40 -57.64 -17.32
N SER A 118 11.69 -57.43 -17.54
CA SER A 118 12.48 -58.20 -18.52
C SER A 118 12.62 -59.68 -18.20
N ARG A 119 12.28 -60.12 -16.97
CA ARG A 119 12.26 -61.52 -16.56
C ARG A 119 10.89 -62.18 -16.68
N LEU A 120 9.84 -61.38 -16.84
CA LEU A 120 8.43 -61.83 -16.89
C LEU A 120 7.84 -61.80 -18.31
N GLY A 121 8.46 -61.07 -19.24
CA GLY A 121 8.20 -61.16 -20.69
C GLY A 121 9.23 -62.01 -21.38
#